data_AF-A0ABD2W0V8-F1
#
_entry.id   AF-A0ABD2W0V8-F1
#
_cell.length_a   1.000
_cell.length_b   1.000
_cell.length_c   1.000
_cell.angle_alpha   90.00
_cell.angle_beta   90.00
_cell.angle_gamma   90.00
#
_symmetry.space_group_name_H-M   'P 1'
#
loop_
_entity.id
_entity.type
_entity.pdbx_description
1 polymer ?
#
loop_
_entity_poly.entity_id
_entity_poly.type
_entity_poly.pdbx_seq_one_letter_code
_entity_poly.pdbx_strand_id
1 'polypeptide(L)'
;MGAENAESTASLAEASDVLRSLYCGTMSAEFSYLETEEEREWFARNYEAIHREPIADETKRAVAREMLKSQAFDRFLARHFGKDIRFGAKGAESMMAFFYELFTVAASTFSRA
;
A
#
# COMPACT_ATOMS: atom_id res chain seq x y z
N MET A 1 38.89 23.39 -3.66
CA MET A 1 39.40 22.73 -2.44
C MET A 1 38.31 22.96 -1.39
N GLY A 2 37.25 22.18 -1.32
CA GLY A 2 37.12 20.72 -1.31
C GLY A 2 36.12 20.47 -0.18
N ALA A 3 34.83 20.66 -0.47
CA ALA A 3 33.78 20.41 0.50
C ALA A 3 33.43 18.93 0.41
N GLU A 4 33.62 18.25 1.53
CA GLU A 4 33.45 16.82 1.76
C GLU A 4 32.12 16.29 1.21
N ASN A 5 32.22 15.32 0.30
CA ASN A 5 31.19 14.29 0.18
C ASN A 5 31.20 13.52 1.50
N ALA A 6 30.23 13.79 2.38
CA ALA A 6 29.95 12.94 3.52
C ALA A 6 29.32 11.64 3.00
N GLU A 7 30.16 10.73 2.50
CA GLU A 7 29.76 9.34 2.23
C GLU A 7 29.38 8.70 3.56
N SER A 8 28.08 8.49 3.79
CA SER A 8 27.61 7.67 4.90
C SER A 8 28.10 6.23 4.64
N THR A 9 29.19 5.83 5.27
CA THR A 9 29.72 4.48 5.15
C THR A 9 28.81 3.51 5.91
N ALA A 10 27.76 3.01 5.25
CA ALA A 10 27.01 1.86 5.72
C ALA A 10 27.79 0.58 5.38
N SER A 11 27.82 -0.37 6.31
CA SER A 11 28.32 -1.71 6.05
C SER A 11 27.43 -2.42 5.02
N LEU A 12 28.00 -3.41 4.31
CA LEU A 12 27.25 -4.23 3.37
C LEU A 12 26.06 -4.94 4.05
N ALA A 13 26.22 -5.33 5.33
CA ALA A 13 25.16 -5.94 6.11
C ALA A 13 23.99 -4.97 6.30
N GLU A 14 24.27 -3.74 6.74
CA GLU A 14 23.25 -2.70 6.93
C GLU A 14 22.53 -2.37 5.62
N ALA A 15 23.27 -2.25 4.52
CA ALA A 15 22.67 -2.03 3.20
C ALA A 15 21.75 -3.18 2.78
N SER A 16 22.16 -4.43 3.02
CA SER A 16 21.32 -5.60 2.71
C SER A 16 20.05 -5.65 3.56
N ASP A 17 20.15 -5.31 4.84
CA ASP A 17 19.00 -5.30 5.75
C ASP A 17 17.98 -4.24 5.36
N VAL A 18 18.45 -3.04 4.98
CA VAL A 18 17.57 -1.97 4.45
C VAL A 18 16.83 -2.45 3.20
N LEU A 19 17.55 -3.01 2.22
CA LEU A 19 16.93 -3.50 0.99
C LEU A 19 15.92 -4.63 1.25
N ARG A 20 16.23 -5.57 2.15
CA ARG A 20 15.27 -6.63 2.56
C ARG A 20 14.03 -6.03 3.21
N SER A 21 14.17 -5.02 4.05
CA SER A 21 13.03 -4.38 4.71
C SER A 21 12.08 -3.71 3.73
N LEU A 22 12.62 -3.14 2.64
CA LEU A 22 11.85 -2.42 1.62
C LEU A 22 11.22 -3.37 0.59
N TYR A 23 11.97 -4.36 0.11
CA TYR A 23 11.57 -5.18 -1.04
C TYR A 23 11.09 -6.59 -0.70
N CYS A 24 11.28 -7.05 0.55
CA CYS A 24 10.93 -8.42 0.97
C CYS A 24 9.98 -8.45 2.18
N GLY A 25 9.19 -7.39 2.37
CA GLY A 25 8.21 -7.27 3.45
C GLY A 25 6.84 -7.87 3.09
N THR A 26 5.77 -7.28 3.65
CA THR A 26 4.38 -7.64 3.33
C THR A 26 3.90 -7.11 1.97
N MET A 27 4.72 -6.28 1.34
CA MET A 27 4.52 -5.73 0.00
C MET A 27 5.81 -5.94 -0.79
N SER A 28 5.67 -6.27 -2.07
CA SER A 28 6.76 -6.44 -3.03
C SER A 28 6.41 -5.73 -4.33
N ALA A 29 7.44 -5.39 -5.10
CA ALA A 29 7.27 -4.77 -6.40
C ALA A 29 8.12 -5.47 -7.46
N GLU A 30 7.54 -5.69 -8.62
CA GLU A 30 8.22 -6.11 -9.83
C GLU A 30 8.11 -4.97 -10.84
N PHE A 31 9.23 -4.43 -11.28
CA PHE A 31 9.24 -3.27 -12.19
C PHE A 31 10.40 -3.31 -13.19
N SER A 32 11.18 -4.39 -13.23
CA SER A 32 12.28 -4.56 -14.20
C SER A 32 11.80 -4.65 -15.65
N TYR A 33 10.52 -4.97 -15.87
CA TYR A 33 9.91 -5.02 -17.20
C TYR A 33 9.54 -3.64 -17.76
N LEU A 34 9.63 -2.57 -16.96
CA LEU A 34 9.38 -1.20 -17.45
C LEU A 34 10.39 -0.84 -18.54
N GLU A 35 9.90 -0.17 -19.59
CA GLU A 35 10.66 0.04 -20.83
C GLU A 35 11.82 1.00 -20.63
N THR A 36 11.57 2.09 -19.90
CA THR A 36 12.57 3.16 -19.72
C THR A 36 13.25 3.09 -18.36
N GLU A 37 14.50 3.55 -18.30
CA GLU A 37 15.21 3.68 -17.04
C GLU A 37 14.55 4.74 -16.14
N GLU A 38 14.02 5.82 -16.72
CA GLU A 38 13.32 6.87 -15.99
C GLU A 38 12.11 6.33 -15.22
N GLU A 39 11.30 5.47 -15.83
CA GLU A 39 10.18 4.82 -15.16
C GLU A 39 10.63 3.88 -14.04
N ARG A 40 11.70 3.11 -14.23
CA ARG A 40 12.24 2.21 -13.20
C ARG A 40 12.76 2.98 -12.00
N GLU A 41 13.52 4.03 -12.24
CA GLU A 41 14.03 4.88 -11.17
C GLU A 41 12.89 5.63 -10.46
N TRP A 42 11.91 6.14 -11.21
CA TRP A 42 10.73 6.76 -10.62
C TRP A 42 9.99 5.76 -9.73
N PHE A 43 9.76 4.54 -10.21
CA PHE A 43 9.07 3.51 -9.45
C PHE A 43 9.83 3.16 -8.17
N ALA A 44 11.15 2.89 -8.27
CA ALA A 44 11.98 2.56 -7.11
C ALA A 44 11.94 3.69 -6.06
N ARG A 45 12.14 4.95 -6.49
CA ARG A 45 12.10 6.11 -5.58
C ARG A 45 10.75 6.26 -4.88
N ASN A 46 9.63 6.14 -5.60
CA ASN A 46 8.30 6.28 -5.01
C ASN A 46 7.96 5.12 -4.08
N TYR A 47 8.28 3.88 -4.49
CA TYR A 47 8.05 2.70 -3.69
C TYR A 47 8.82 2.75 -2.36
N GLU A 48 10.10 3.09 -2.39
CA GLU A 48 10.92 3.24 -1.18
C GLU A 48 10.47 4.41 -0.29
N ALA A 49 9.92 5.48 -0.86
CA ALA A 49 9.39 6.61 -0.11
C ALA A 49 8.15 6.22 0.69
N ILE A 50 7.20 5.49 0.07
CA ILE A 50 5.94 5.07 0.69
C ILE A 50 6.18 4.22 1.96
N HIS A 51 7.22 3.37 1.96
CA HIS A 51 7.57 2.57 3.15
C HIS A 51 7.96 3.40 4.38
N ARG A 52 8.32 4.67 4.19
CA ARG A 52 8.70 5.60 5.27
C ARG A 52 7.53 6.47 5.74
N GLU A 53 6.39 6.44 5.05
CA GLU A 53 5.25 7.29 5.36
C GLU A 53 4.28 6.60 6.34
N PRO A 54 4.12 7.12 7.56
CA PRO A 54 3.18 6.55 8.52
C PRO A 54 1.74 6.87 8.10
N ILE A 55 0.88 5.84 8.10
CA ILE A 55 -0.56 6.04 7.90
C ILE A 55 -1.14 6.75 9.13
N ALA A 56 -1.90 7.82 8.89
CA ALA A 56 -2.61 8.55 9.95
C ALA A 56 -3.62 7.66 10.68
N ASP A 57 -3.76 7.86 11.99
CA ASP A 57 -4.66 7.04 12.82
C ASP A 57 -6.12 7.16 12.42
N GLU A 58 -6.53 8.33 11.91
CA GLU A 58 -7.88 8.51 11.37
C GLU A 58 -8.12 7.62 10.15
N THR A 59 -7.18 7.58 9.20
CA THR A 59 -7.23 6.70 8.03
C THR A 59 -7.27 5.23 8.43
N LYS A 60 -6.44 4.80 9.40
CA LYS A 60 -6.46 3.43 9.93
C LYS A 60 -7.85 3.06 10.48
N ARG A 61 -8.47 3.95 11.27
CA ARG A 61 -9.80 3.72 11.83
C ARG A 61 -10.88 3.71 10.75
N ALA A 62 -10.79 4.58 9.76
CA ALA A 62 -11.74 4.64 8.64
C ALA A 62 -11.70 3.34 7.81
N VAL A 63 -10.52 2.90 7.40
CA VAL A 63 -10.32 1.66 6.65
C VAL A 63 -10.76 0.43 7.46
N ALA A 64 -10.40 0.36 8.75
CA ALA A 64 -10.85 -0.74 9.61
C ALA A 64 -12.37 -0.80 9.73
N ARG A 65 -13.05 0.35 9.76
CA ARG A 65 -14.52 0.42 9.76
C ARG A 65 -15.11 -0.14 8.48
N GLU A 66 -14.54 0.18 7.31
CA GLU A 66 -15.03 -0.35 6.03
C GLU A 66 -14.83 -1.87 5.92
N MET A 67 -13.70 -2.41 6.38
CA MET A 67 -13.49 -3.86 6.44
C MET A 67 -14.50 -4.55 7.37
N LEU A 68 -14.78 -3.96 8.55
CA LEU A 68 -15.76 -4.50 9.49
C LEU A 68 -17.19 -4.49 8.94
N LYS A 69 -17.56 -3.43 8.20
CA LYS A 69 -18.86 -3.35 7.51
C LYS A 69 -18.99 -4.45 6.46
N SER A 70 -17.96 -4.67 5.64
CA SER A 70 -17.93 -5.74 4.63
C SER A 70 -18.13 -7.12 5.27
N GLN A 71 -17.37 -7.42 6.32
CA GLN A 71 -17.53 -8.67 7.06
C GLN A 71 -18.93 -8.81 7.68
N ALA A 72 -19.46 -7.74 8.29
CA ALA A 72 -20.79 -7.76 8.90
C ALA A 72 -21.89 -7.99 7.87
N PHE A 73 -21.76 -7.38 6.69
CA PHE A 73 -22.68 -7.58 5.57
C PHE A 73 -22.65 -9.02 5.07
N ASP A 74 -21.47 -9.62 4.90
CA ASP A 74 -21.34 -11.02 4.51
C ASP A 74 -21.97 -11.97 5.54
N ARG A 75 -21.80 -11.69 6.83
CA ARG A 75 -22.45 -12.45 7.92
C ARG A 75 -23.97 -12.29 7.90
N PHE A 76 -24.47 -11.09 7.62
CA PHE A 76 -25.89 -10.82 7.48
C PHE A 76 -26.47 -11.61 6.30
N LEU A 77 -25.85 -11.56 5.14
CA LEU A 77 -26.28 -12.31 3.96
C LEU A 77 -26.26 -13.82 4.21
N ALA A 78 -25.21 -14.34 4.86
CA ALA A 78 -25.13 -15.75 5.21
C ALA A 78 -26.29 -16.20 6.12
N ARG A 79 -26.73 -15.34 7.04
CA ARG A 79 -27.83 -15.63 7.97
C ARG A 79 -29.20 -15.57 7.32
N HIS A 80 -29.45 -14.57 6.47
CA HIS A 80 -30.78 -14.29 5.93
C HIS A 80 -31.02 -14.89 4.54
N PHE A 81 -29.97 -15.07 3.76
CA PHE A 81 -29.98 -15.52 2.36
C PHE A 81 -29.05 -16.71 2.16
N GLY A 82 -29.05 -17.65 3.11
CA GLY A 82 -28.06 -18.74 3.17
C GLY A 82 -28.08 -19.71 1.98
N LYS A 83 -29.17 -19.74 1.20
CA LYS A 83 -29.29 -20.59 0.00
C LYS A 83 -28.77 -19.92 -1.27
N ASP A 84 -28.54 -18.61 -1.23
CA ASP A 84 -28.14 -17.83 -2.39
C ASP A 84 -26.61 -17.74 -2.50
N ILE A 85 -26.09 -17.87 -3.72
CA ILE A 85 -24.68 -17.66 -4.03
C ILE A 85 -24.43 -16.16 -4.10
N ARG A 86 -23.53 -15.65 -3.25
CA ARG A 86 -23.32 -14.20 -3.05
C ARG A 86 -21.94 -13.68 -3.43
N PHE A 87 -21.00 -14.56 -3.80
CA PHE A 87 -19.62 -14.18 -4.15
C PHE A 87 -18.99 -13.18 -3.15
N GLY A 88 -19.15 -13.47 -1.86
CA GLY A 88 -18.75 -12.56 -0.78
C GLY A 88 -17.23 -12.38 -0.67
N ALA A 89 -16.82 -11.39 0.11
CA ALA A 89 -15.43 -10.94 0.23
C ALA A 89 -14.71 -11.49 1.46
N LYS A 90 -15.25 -12.52 2.12
CA LYS A 90 -14.63 -13.13 3.31
C LYS A 90 -13.19 -13.60 3.02
N GLY A 91 -12.23 -13.03 3.73
CA GLY A 91 -10.79 -13.28 3.54
C GLY A 91 -10.10 -12.29 2.58
N ALA A 92 -10.87 -11.40 1.94
CA ALA A 92 -10.39 -10.36 1.03
C ALA A 92 -10.94 -8.97 1.42
N GLU A 93 -11.34 -8.77 2.68
CA GLU A 93 -11.95 -7.52 3.15
C GLU A 93 -11.00 -6.30 3.01
N SER A 94 -9.69 -6.53 3.00
CA SER A 94 -8.67 -5.50 2.75
C SER A 94 -8.83 -4.80 1.39
N MET A 95 -9.52 -5.41 0.43
CA MET A 95 -9.89 -4.74 -0.82
C MET A 95 -10.75 -3.47 -0.58
N MET A 96 -11.51 -3.43 0.51
CA MET A 96 -12.26 -2.23 0.89
C MET A 96 -11.33 -1.07 1.27
N ALA A 97 -10.16 -1.37 1.85
CA ALA A 97 -9.12 -0.36 2.11
C ALA A 97 -8.64 0.27 0.80
N PHE A 98 -8.36 -0.57 -0.20
CA PHE A 98 -7.93 -0.13 -1.52
C PHE A 98 -8.97 0.78 -2.17
N PHE A 99 -10.24 0.38 -2.22
CA PHE A 99 -11.28 1.22 -2.84
C PHE A 99 -11.51 2.52 -2.08
N TYR A 100 -11.49 2.48 -0.75
CA TYR A 100 -11.62 3.68 0.08
C TYR A 100 -10.53 4.71 -0.26
N GLU A 101 -9.27 4.27 -0.28
CA GLU A 101 -8.14 5.16 -0.54
C GLU A 101 -8.14 5.66 -1.98
N LEU A 102 -8.37 4.76 -2.95
CA LEU A 102 -8.43 5.10 -4.37
C LEU A 102 -9.45 6.22 -4.65
N PHE A 103 -10.67 6.10 -4.10
CA PHE A 103 -11.69 7.12 -4.29
C PHE A 103 -11.39 8.42 -3.54
N THR A 104 -10.76 8.34 -2.37
CA THR A 104 -10.32 9.52 -1.61
C THR A 104 -9.27 10.31 -2.38
N VAL A 105 -8.26 9.63 -2.92
CA VAL A 105 -7.20 10.23 -3.75
C VAL A 105 -7.80 10.83 -5.02
N ALA A 106 -8.67 10.09 -5.73
CA ALA A 106 -9.32 10.58 -6.94
C ALA A 106 -10.14 11.86 -6.70
N ALA A 107 -10.92 11.89 -5.62
CA ALA A 107 -11.70 13.07 -5.24
C ALA A 107 -10.80 14.27 -4.87
N SER A 108 -9.73 14.03 -4.12
CA SER A 108 -8.77 15.08 -3.72
C SER A 108 -8.02 15.68 -4.91
N THR A 109 -7.72 14.86 -5.93
CA THR A 109 -7.03 15.28 -7.15
C THR A 109 -7.94 16.18 -7.98
N PHE A 110 -9.21 15.83 -8.12
CA PHE A 110 -10.19 16.62 -8.88
C PHE A 110 -10.50 17.97 -8.21
N SER A 111 -10.49 18.03 -6.87
CA SER A 111 -10.70 19.30 -6.14
C SER A 111 -9.54 20.29 -6.27
N ARG A 112 -8.38 19.87 -6.80
CA ARG A 112 -7.17 20.71 -6.96
C ARG A 112 -6.94 21.18 -8.41
N ALA A 113 -7.76 20.72 -9.35
CA ALA A 113 -7.78 21.18 -10.75
C ALA A 113 -8.84 22.28 -10.93
#